data_AF-A0A4R2HZF1-F1
#
_entry.id   AF-A0A4R2HZF1-F1
#
_cell.length_a   1.000
_cell.length_b   1.000
_cell.length_c   1.000
_cell.angle_alpha   90.00
_cell.angle_beta   90.00
_cell.angle_gamma   90.00
#
_symmetry.space_group_name_H-M   'P 1'
#
loop_
_entity.id
_entity.type
_entity.pdbx_description
1 polymer ?
#
loop_
_entity_poly.entity_id
_entity_poly.type
_entity_poly.pdbx_seq_one_letter_code
_entity_poly.pdbx_strand_id
1 'polypeptide(L)'
;MGDTPTITAYLPEMLEGNYGQESGGQSDNGYPSDPSAEYESDAPVSEQPKRVGARRRADVQQDAPSQVANENTGSHRARRAQAAGGEAEAEAGNPPAPTNAGGSPAPTTPAPSTPGGAPAPASAQVSSPVTAQVGGPADAQASAGSPAQGSSAAGLGEGSKRPRRYRIHHLRDMKNRSEKWAMLTAYDQYTAEIFDQAGIPVLLVGDSAANNVFGYETTLRVTVDELIPLARAVAGAVDRALVVADLPFGSYQASPEQAFHTAVRFMKEAGVHAVKLEGGRTVVPMVEKLTQSGIPVMAHIGFTPQSEHSIGGYRVQGRGDQAAGLIDDAIALAEAGAFSVVLEMVPGDVAAEITKRVTIPTIGIGAGRDTDAQVLVWQDMAGMRSGTMPRFVKRYADLRGILTSAATTYAAEVASGAFPTDEHTF
;
A
#
# COMPACT_ATOMS: atom_id res chain seq x y z
N MET A 1 54.49 13.57 -22.31
CA MET A 1 53.31 14.14 -21.61
C MET A 1 52.45 12.96 -21.17
N GLY A 2 52.02 12.95 -19.91
CA GLY A 2 50.96 12.04 -19.42
C GLY A 2 51.33 10.55 -19.34
N ASP A 3 51.93 10.13 -18.23
CA ASP A 3 51.90 8.73 -17.80
C ASP A 3 50.56 8.41 -17.13
N THR A 4 49.98 7.24 -17.45
CA THR A 4 48.98 6.56 -16.60
C THR A 4 49.19 5.05 -16.75
N PRO A 5 49.60 4.31 -15.69
CA PRO A 5 49.92 2.89 -15.81
C PRO A 5 48.69 1.97 -15.71
N THR A 6 48.66 0.93 -16.54
CA THR A 6 47.71 -0.18 -16.42
C THR A 6 48.13 -1.12 -15.29
N ILE A 7 47.20 -1.46 -14.38
CA ILE A 7 47.41 -2.51 -13.37
C ILE A 7 46.96 -3.86 -13.92
N THR A 8 47.76 -4.90 -13.72
CA THR A 8 47.43 -6.29 -14.04
C THR A 8 47.85 -7.19 -12.86
N ALA A 9 47.18 -8.34 -12.73
CA ALA A 9 47.11 -9.13 -11.51
C ALA A 9 48.46 -9.68 -10.98
N TYR A 10 48.48 -9.95 -9.67
CA TYR A 10 49.36 -10.93 -9.05
C TYR A 10 48.55 -11.84 -8.12
N LEU A 11 48.57 -13.13 -8.42
CA LEU A 11 48.32 -14.23 -7.49
C LEU A 11 49.68 -14.83 -7.10
N PRO A 12 49.84 -15.32 -5.87
CA PRO A 12 50.78 -16.38 -5.55
C PRO A 12 50.04 -17.69 -5.19
N GLU A 13 50.58 -18.80 -5.65
CA GLU A 13 50.12 -20.17 -5.38
C GLU A 13 51.26 -20.96 -4.70
N MET A 14 51.06 -22.26 -4.43
CA MET A 14 52.04 -23.26 -4.00
C MET A 14 52.51 -23.23 -2.54
N LEU A 15 51.99 -24.19 -1.75
CA LEU A 15 52.82 -25.12 -0.97
C LEU A 15 52.13 -26.50 -0.93
N GLU A 16 52.79 -27.52 -1.47
CA GLU A 16 52.39 -28.94 -1.39
C GLU A 16 53.25 -29.70 -0.36
N GLY A 17 52.78 -30.84 0.17
CA GLY A 17 53.61 -31.70 1.03
C GLY A 17 52.88 -32.81 1.79
N ASN A 18 52.60 -33.94 1.13
CA ASN A 18 51.94 -35.14 1.68
C ASN A 18 52.65 -35.79 2.89
N TYR A 19 51.88 -36.44 3.78
CA TYR A 19 51.93 -37.87 4.18
C TYR A 19 50.88 -38.11 5.30
N GLY A 20 50.13 -39.21 5.38
CA GLY A 20 50.03 -40.41 4.52
C GLY A 20 48.70 -41.17 4.78
N GLN A 21 48.52 -42.36 4.19
CA GLN A 21 47.31 -43.19 4.35
C GLN A 21 47.38 -44.14 5.54
N GLU A 22 46.23 -44.44 6.17
CA GLU A 22 45.87 -45.81 6.56
C GLU A 22 44.34 -45.99 6.61
N SER A 23 43.84 -47.21 6.87
CA SER A 23 42.59 -47.69 6.25
C SER A 23 41.49 -48.22 7.19
N GLY A 24 40.23 -47.99 6.81
CA GLY A 24 39.09 -48.89 7.11
C GLY A 24 38.09 -48.38 8.15
N GLY A 25 36.80 -48.48 7.83
CA GLY A 25 35.68 -48.13 8.71
C GLY A 25 34.38 -47.94 7.93
N GLN A 26 33.45 -48.89 8.03
CA GLN A 26 32.23 -48.96 7.21
C GLN A 26 31.00 -49.21 8.10
N SER A 27 30.05 -48.27 8.15
CA SER A 27 28.63 -48.54 8.45
C SER A 27 27.76 -47.27 8.32
N ASP A 28 26.47 -47.49 8.12
CA ASP A 28 25.38 -46.51 8.00
C ASP A 28 25.25 -45.49 9.14
N ASN A 29 24.51 -44.41 8.84
CA ASN A 29 23.47 -43.90 9.74
C ASN A 29 22.31 -43.31 8.92
N GLY A 30 21.18 -44.01 8.91
CA GLY A 30 19.91 -43.52 8.35
C GLY A 30 19.07 -42.79 9.40
N TYR A 31 18.14 -41.94 8.94
CA TYR A 31 17.09 -41.38 9.79
C TYR A 31 16.10 -42.45 10.25
N PRO A 32 15.62 -42.34 11.50
CA PRO A 32 14.23 -42.63 11.83
C PRO A 32 13.49 -41.37 12.31
N SER A 33 12.17 -41.44 12.37
CA SER A 33 11.25 -40.30 12.57
C SER A 33 10.29 -40.50 13.74
N ASP A 34 10.21 -39.51 14.64
CA ASP A 34 9.01 -39.16 15.45
C ASP A 34 8.48 -40.24 16.42
N PRO A 35 7.44 -39.98 17.25
CA PRO A 35 7.08 -38.77 17.99
C PRO A 35 7.15 -38.97 19.53
N SER A 36 6.75 -37.92 20.28
CA SER A 36 6.14 -37.97 21.63
C SER A 36 6.86 -38.70 22.78
N ALA A 37 7.24 -37.93 23.80
CA ALA A 37 7.47 -38.42 25.17
C ALA A 37 6.77 -37.48 26.18
N GLU A 38 6.30 -38.03 27.29
CA GLU A 38 5.44 -37.36 28.26
C GLU A 38 6.24 -36.53 29.29
N TYR A 39 5.63 -35.48 29.83
CA TYR A 39 6.25 -34.60 30.83
C TYR A 39 5.65 -34.85 32.23
N GLU A 40 6.32 -35.70 33.02
CA GLU A 40 6.14 -35.75 34.48
C GLU A 40 7.43 -35.33 35.18
N SER A 41 7.34 -34.37 36.10
CA SER A 41 8.41 -34.05 37.06
C SER A 41 7.85 -33.29 38.26
N ASP A 42 7.95 -33.88 39.45
CA ASP A 42 7.43 -33.29 40.69
C ASP A 42 8.12 -31.97 41.11
N ALA A 43 7.36 -31.12 41.80
CA ALA A 43 7.89 -29.99 42.57
C ALA A 43 7.13 -29.87 43.93
N PRO A 44 7.81 -29.91 45.09
CA PRO A 44 7.15 -29.92 46.39
C PRO A 44 6.66 -28.53 46.84
N VAL A 45 5.56 -28.51 47.59
CA VAL A 45 4.91 -27.29 48.12
C VAL A 45 5.30 -27.09 49.59
N SER A 46 5.64 -25.85 50.00
CA SER A 46 5.91 -25.50 51.40
C SER A 46 5.14 -24.23 51.89
N GLU A 47 4.14 -24.51 52.72
CA GLU A 47 3.58 -23.76 53.86
C GLU A 47 3.33 -22.22 53.85
N GLN A 48 2.17 -21.84 54.38
CA GLN A 48 1.81 -20.49 54.83
C GLN A 48 1.76 -20.40 56.37
N PRO A 49 2.14 -19.27 57.01
CA PRO A 49 1.72 -18.94 58.37
C PRO A 49 0.36 -18.21 58.39
N LYS A 50 -0.41 -18.35 59.48
CA LYS A 50 -1.80 -17.84 59.60
C LYS A 50 -1.96 -16.58 60.48
N ARG A 51 -2.82 -15.68 59.99
CA ARG A 51 -3.62 -14.61 60.65
C ARG A 51 -3.55 -14.46 62.19
N VAL A 52 -3.51 -13.19 62.60
CA VAL A 52 -4.34 -12.61 63.69
C VAL A 52 -5.03 -11.35 63.13
N GLY A 53 -6.15 -10.88 63.70
CA GLY A 53 -6.86 -9.69 63.23
C GLY A 53 -7.84 -9.10 64.24
N ALA A 54 -8.50 -7.99 63.87
CA ALA A 54 -9.48 -7.28 64.69
C ALA A 54 -10.74 -6.87 63.88
N ARG A 55 -11.84 -6.56 64.58
CA ARG A 55 -13.17 -6.31 64.00
C ARG A 55 -13.63 -4.85 64.21
N ARG A 56 -14.49 -4.36 63.31
CA ARG A 56 -15.81 -3.78 63.64
C ARG A 56 -16.68 -3.63 62.38
N ARG A 57 -18.00 -3.56 62.57
CA ARG A 57 -19.02 -3.29 61.53
C ARG A 57 -19.61 -1.89 61.71
N ALA A 58 -20.24 -1.39 60.65
CA ALA A 58 -21.58 -0.78 60.73
C ALA A 58 -22.40 -1.29 59.52
N ASP A 59 -23.71 -1.48 59.71
CA ASP A 59 -24.66 -1.94 58.69
C ASP A 59 -25.55 -0.74 58.22
N VAL A 60 -26.76 -0.97 57.65
CA VAL A 60 -27.80 0.03 57.22
C VAL A 60 -27.53 0.69 55.84
N GLN A 61 -28.47 0.76 54.87
CA GLN A 61 -29.74 0.04 54.59
C GLN A 61 -30.09 0.26 53.10
N GLN A 62 -30.91 -0.59 52.49
CA GLN A 62 -31.59 -0.30 51.21
C GLN A 62 -32.80 0.62 51.44
N ASP A 63 -33.16 1.43 50.44
CA ASP A 63 -34.58 1.63 50.07
C ASP A 63 -34.75 2.34 48.70
N ALA A 64 -35.91 2.06 48.08
CA ALA A 64 -36.46 2.65 46.85
C ALA A 64 -38.00 2.42 46.88
N PRO A 65 -38.84 2.99 45.98
CA PRO A 65 -38.54 3.85 44.83
C PRO A 65 -39.37 5.16 44.83
N SER A 66 -39.34 5.90 43.73
CA SER A 66 -40.47 6.78 43.36
C SER A 66 -40.68 6.85 41.84
N GLN A 67 -41.93 6.74 41.42
CA GLN A 67 -42.38 7.10 40.08
C GLN A 67 -43.05 8.47 40.14
N VAL A 68 -42.82 9.32 39.13
CA VAL A 68 -43.77 10.38 38.76
C VAL A 68 -43.87 10.38 37.24
N ALA A 69 -45.08 10.17 36.73
CA ALA A 69 -45.39 10.38 35.32
C ALA A 69 -45.90 11.81 35.12
N ASN A 70 -45.70 12.37 33.93
CA ASN A 70 -46.78 13.12 33.31
C ASN A 70 -46.71 13.01 31.78
N GLU A 71 -47.86 13.15 31.15
CA GLU A 71 -48.06 12.99 29.72
C GLU A 71 -47.90 14.32 28.99
N ASN A 72 -47.58 14.27 27.68
CA ASN A 72 -48.40 15.04 26.74
C ASN A 72 -48.48 14.32 25.39
N THR A 73 -49.59 14.53 24.68
CA THR A 73 -49.91 13.85 23.42
C THR A 73 -49.73 14.78 22.21
N GLY A 74 -49.37 14.21 21.07
CA GLY A 74 -49.17 14.95 19.82
C GLY A 74 -49.30 14.03 18.62
N SER A 75 -50.52 13.82 18.12
CA SER A 75 -50.78 12.84 17.06
C SER A 75 -50.57 13.42 15.66
N HIS A 76 -50.00 12.63 14.75
CA HIS A 76 -50.42 12.69 13.35
C HIS A 76 -50.52 11.28 12.75
N ARG A 77 -51.61 11.05 12.00
CA ARG A 77 -52.01 9.76 11.45
C ARG A 77 -52.36 9.92 9.97
N ALA A 78 -51.54 9.38 9.09
CA ALA A 78 -51.82 9.25 7.66
C ALA A 78 -51.72 7.77 7.23
N ARG A 79 -52.33 7.39 6.10
CA ARG A 79 -52.68 5.99 5.79
C ARG A 79 -52.05 5.47 4.49
N ARG A 80 -51.55 4.22 4.59
CA ARG A 80 -51.83 3.07 3.71
C ARG A 80 -51.74 3.25 2.18
N ALA A 81 -50.86 2.47 1.58
CA ALA A 81 -51.17 1.73 0.35
C ALA A 81 -50.76 0.25 0.53
N GLN A 82 -51.45 -0.68 -0.13
CA GLN A 82 -51.11 -2.11 -0.19
C GLN A 82 -51.11 -2.55 -1.65
N ALA A 83 -50.17 -3.41 -2.02
CA ALA A 83 -50.22 -4.29 -3.19
C ALA A 83 -49.56 -5.63 -2.78
N ALA A 84 -49.89 -6.73 -3.45
CA ALA A 84 -49.63 -8.08 -2.94
C ALA A 84 -49.41 -9.13 -4.03
N GLY A 85 -48.85 -10.28 -3.64
CA GLY A 85 -48.90 -11.55 -4.38
C GLY A 85 -47.71 -11.81 -5.30
N GLY A 86 -47.27 -13.07 -5.33
CA GLY A 86 -46.17 -13.54 -6.18
C GLY A 86 -45.35 -14.67 -5.56
N GLU A 87 -45.96 -15.85 -5.39
CA GLU A 87 -45.27 -17.06 -4.93
C GLU A 87 -44.55 -17.76 -6.10
N ALA A 88 -43.38 -18.34 -5.84
CA ALA A 88 -42.74 -19.33 -6.71
C ALA A 88 -41.77 -20.19 -5.87
N GLU A 89 -42.05 -21.48 -5.77
CA GLU A 89 -41.16 -22.46 -5.13
C GLU A 89 -40.07 -22.91 -6.10
N ALA A 90 -38.90 -23.31 -5.58
CA ALA A 90 -37.81 -23.88 -6.36
C ALA A 90 -37.26 -25.13 -5.66
N GLU A 91 -37.60 -26.30 -6.18
CA GLU A 91 -37.13 -27.60 -5.70
C GLU A 91 -35.81 -28.00 -6.39
N ALA A 92 -34.95 -28.75 -5.70
CA ALA A 92 -33.62 -29.13 -6.18
C ALA A 92 -33.45 -30.66 -6.26
N GLY A 93 -32.92 -31.17 -7.37
CA GLY A 93 -32.63 -32.59 -7.58
C GLY A 93 -31.62 -32.83 -8.71
N ASN A 94 -30.66 -33.74 -8.50
CA ASN A 94 -29.53 -34.06 -9.41
C ASN A 94 -28.79 -35.33 -8.89
N PRO A 95 -28.00 -36.11 -9.68
CA PRO A 95 -27.89 -36.22 -11.14
C PRO A 95 -28.70 -37.47 -11.63
N PRO A 96 -28.22 -38.60 -12.24
CA PRO A 96 -26.88 -39.08 -12.67
C PRO A 96 -26.68 -39.20 -14.21
N ALA A 97 -25.53 -39.73 -14.63
CA ALA A 97 -25.24 -40.25 -15.99
C ALA A 97 -25.01 -41.79 -15.94
N PRO A 98 -24.80 -42.53 -17.07
CA PRO A 98 -23.45 -42.61 -17.67
C PRO A 98 -23.31 -43.03 -19.17
N THR A 99 -22.05 -43.02 -19.68
CA THR A 99 -21.52 -43.68 -20.91
C THR A 99 -21.88 -43.04 -22.29
N ASN A 100 -21.14 -43.23 -23.40
CA ASN A 100 -19.92 -44.04 -23.63
C ASN A 100 -18.94 -43.49 -24.72
N ALA A 101 -17.73 -44.06 -24.73
CA ALA A 101 -16.56 -44.00 -25.63
C ALA A 101 -16.61 -43.40 -27.06
N GLY A 102 -15.48 -42.84 -27.53
CA GLY A 102 -15.14 -42.82 -28.98
C GLY A 102 -14.02 -41.88 -29.50
N GLY A 103 -12.77 -42.37 -29.58
CA GLY A 103 -11.83 -42.08 -30.69
C GLY A 103 -11.05 -40.74 -30.75
N SER A 104 -9.71 -40.84 -30.70
CA SER A 104 -8.78 -39.78 -31.16
C SER A 104 -8.08 -40.20 -32.46
N PRO A 105 -7.68 -39.24 -33.32
CA PRO A 105 -6.49 -39.36 -34.16
C PRO A 105 -5.41 -38.31 -33.80
N ALA A 106 -4.16 -38.59 -34.16
CA ALA A 106 -2.99 -37.77 -33.83
C ALA A 106 -2.74 -36.61 -34.83
N PRO A 107 -2.02 -35.54 -34.45
CA PRO A 107 -1.66 -34.44 -35.35
C PRO A 107 -0.54 -34.83 -36.32
N THR A 108 -0.56 -34.26 -37.52
CA THR A 108 0.50 -34.40 -38.53
C THR A 108 1.46 -33.21 -38.53
N THR A 109 2.75 -33.49 -38.52
CA THR A 109 3.84 -32.49 -38.67
C THR A 109 4.40 -32.51 -40.10
N PRO A 110 4.81 -31.34 -40.63
CA PRO A 110 5.87 -31.24 -41.62
C PRO A 110 7.18 -30.73 -40.98
N ALA A 111 8.32 -31.20 -41.51
CA ALA A 111 9.68 -30.84 -41.09
C ALA A 111 10.31 -29.80 -42.06
N PRO A 112 11.50 -29.23 -41.77
CA PRO A 112 11.83 -27.87 -42.18
C PRO A 112 12.54 -27.73 -43.54
N SER A 113 12.52 -26.51 -44.06
CA SER A 113 13.46 -25.99 -45.07
C SER A 113 14.37 -24.92 -44.48
N THR A 114 15.63 -24.87 -44.93
CA THR A 114 16.71 -24.00 -44.42
C THR A 114 17.03 -22.84 -45.38
N PRO A 115 17.76 -21.79 -44.95
CA PRO A 115 17.52 -20.42 -45.41
C PRO A 115 18.32 -19.99 -46.64
N GLY A 116 17.88 -18.89 -47.28
CA GLY A 116 18.64 -18.19 -48.31
C GLY A 116 18.39 -16.68 -48.34
N GLY A 117 19.49 -15.91 -48.30
CA GLY A 117 19.58 -14.55 -48.85
C GLY A 117 18.86 -13.41 -48.12
N ALA A 118 19.58 -12.66 -47.30
CA ALA A 118 19.27 -11.26 -47.04
C ALA A 118 19.82 -10.37 -48.18
N PRO A 119 19.21 -9.20 -48.43
CA PRO A 119 20.01 -7.98 -48.51
C PRO A 119 19.51 -6.87 -47.57
N ALA A 120 20.41 -5.93 -47.26
CA ALA A 120 20.20 -4.80 -46.36
C ALA A 120 19.57 -3.57 -47.09
N PRO A 121 19.14 -2.51 -46.38
CA PRO A 121 18.02 -1.68 -46.80
C PRO A 121 18.37 -0.54 -47.78
N ALA A 122 17.37 -0.16 -48.59
CA ALA A 122 17.34 1.12 -49.31
C ALA A 122 16.69 2.21 -48.45
N SER A 123 17.34 3.35 -48.33
CA SER A 123 16.82 4.52 -47.61
C SER A 123 15.86 5.34 -48.48
N ALA A 124 14.68 5.66 -47.95
CA ALA A 124 13.74 6.60 -48.53
C ALA A 124 13.54 7.80 -47.56
N GLN A 125 13.49 9.01 -48.10
CA GLN A 125 13.45 10.24 -47.31
C GLN A 125 12.01 10.68 -47.02
N VAL A 126 11.76 11.13 -45.79
CA VAL A 126 10.48 11.75 -45.41
C VAL A 126 10.32 13.09 -46.13
N SER A 127 9.12 13.38 -46.63
CA SER A 127 8.77 14.70 -47.18
C SER A 127 7.27 14.95 -47.02
N SER A 128 6.93 16.12 -46.47
CA SER A 128 5.58 16.58 -46.16
C SER A 128 5.52 18.11 -46.34
N PRO A 129 4.33 18.75 -46.44
CA PRO A 129 2.98 18.19 -46.58
C PRO A 129 2.27 18.67 -47.87
N VAL A 130 1.03 18.23 -48.10
CA VAL A 130 0.09 18.90 -49.02
C VAL A 130 -1.21 19.20 -48.27
N THR A 131 -1.71 20.43 -48.43
CA THR A 131 -2.94 20.95 -47.82
C THR A 131 -4.20 20.48 -48.54
N ALA A 132 -5.27 20.24 -47.78
CA ALA A 132 -6.63 20.22 -48.28
C ALA A 132 -7.54 21.07 -47.36
N GLN A 133 -8.34 21.96 -47.95
CA GLN A 133 -9.32 22.78 -47.24
C GLN A 133 -10.72 22.24 -47.44
N VAL A 134 -11.56 22.29 -46.40
CA VAL A 134 -13.03 22.25 -46.52
C VAL A 134 -13.60 23.34 -45.61
N GLY A 135 -14.65 24.04 -46.06
CA GLY A 135 -15.22 25.20 -45.36
C GLY A 135 -16.25 24.85 -44.27
N GLY A 136 -16.54 25.81 -43.39
CA GLY A 136 -17.57 25.72 -42.35
C GLY A 136 -18.99 26.05 -42.86
N PRO A 137 -19.86 26.74 -42.08
CA PRO A 137 -19.52 27.94 -41.29
C PRO A 137 -20.15 28.05 -39.87
N ALA A 138 -19.81 29.15 -39.16
CA ALA A 138 -20.60 29.86 -38.14
C ALA A 138 -20.98 29.14 -36.81
N ASP A 139 -21.03 29.79 -35.64
CA ASP A 139 -20.66 31.16 -35.24
C ASP A 139 -20.28 31.21 -33.74
N ALA A 140 -19.24 31.96 -33.38
CA ALA A 140 -19.01 32.50 -32.02
C ALA A 140 -17.97 33.63 -32.06
N GLN A 141 -18.34 34.85 -31.65
CA GLN A 141 -17.45 36.02 -31.69
C GLN A 141 -16.64 36.17 -30.40
N ALA A 142 -15.33 36.44 -30.54
CA ALA A 142 -14.46 36.87 -29.45
C ALA A 142 -13.96 38.29 -29.70
N SER A 143 -14.21 39.21 -28.76
CA SER A 143 -13.77 40.60 -28.84
C SER A 143 -12.38 40.78 -28.22
N ALA A 144 -11.43 41.31 -28.99
CA ALA A 144 -10.10 41.63 -28.51
C ALA A 144 -10.11 42.95 -27.71
N GLY A 145 -9.36 43.01 -26.60
CA GLY A 145 -9.25 44.19 -25.76
C GLY A 145 -7.90 44.30 -25.04
N SER A 146 -7.26 45.46 -25.17
CA SER A 146 -6.12 45.96 -24.38
C SER A 146 -6.19 47.49 -24.51
N PRO A 147 -5.95 48.28 -23.43
CA PRO A 147 -4.77 48.23 -22.56
C PRO A 147 -5.18 48.06 -21.07
N ALA A 148 -4.38 48.28 -20.00
CA ALA A 148 -3.12 49.03 -19.87
C ALA A 148 -2.20 48.51 -18.73
N GLN A 149 -1.10 49.23 -18.51
CA GLN A 149 -0.01 48.91 -17.58
C GLN A 149 -0.37 49.18 -16.10
N GLY A 150 0.26 48.44 -15.18
CA GLY A 150 0.66 48.98 -13.88
C GLY A 150 0.18 48.26 -12.61
N SER A 151 0.96 47.29 -12.13
CA SER A 151 1.36 47.23 -10.70
C SER A 151 2.46 46.19 -10.50
N SER A 152 3.49 46.53 -9.72
CA SER A 152 4.57 45.61 -9.35
C SER A 152 4.28 44.90 -8.03
N ALA A 153 3.78 43.67 -8.08
CA ALA A 153 3.72 42.79 -6.92
C ALA A 153 5.06 42.02 -6.78
N ALA A 154 5.88 42.42 -5.81
CA ALA A 154 7.13 41.73 -5.49
C ALA A 154 6.88 40.43 -4.71
N GLY A 155 7.88 39.53 -4.69
CA GLY A 155 7.96 38.49 -3.65
C GLY A 155 7.58 37.06 -4.02
N LEU A 156 7.54 36.68 -5.31
CA LEU A 156 7.75 35.26 -5.66
C LEU A 156 9.23 34.94 -5.43
N GLY A 157 9.54 34.37 -4.27
CA GLY A 157 10.90 33.98 -3.88
C GLY A 157 11.50 32.94 -4.83
N GLU A 158 12.83 32.84 -4.85
CA GLU A 158 13.55 31.91 -5.71
C GLU A 158 13.00 30.49 -5.57
N GLY A 159 12.54 29.91 -6.69
CA GLY A 159 11.92 28.60 -6.72
C GLY A 159 12.90 27.53 -6.25
N SER A 160 12.68 27.02 -5.04
CA SER A 160 13.44 25.90 -4.47
C SER A 160 13.50 24.76 -5.49
N LYS A 161 14.71 24.47 -6.00
CA LYS A 161 14.89 23.51 -7.10
C LYS A 161 14.48 22.13 -6.60
N ARG A 162 13.36 21.60 -7.13
CA ARG A 162 12.87 20.24 -6.81
C ARG A 162 14.03 19.25 -6.83
N PRO A 163 14.23 18.43 -5.78
CA PRO A 163 15.40 17.58 -5.67
C PRO A 163 15.49 16.57 -6.83
N ARG A 164 16.71 16.13 -7.15
CA ARG A 164 16.92 15.08 -8.16
C ARG A 164 16.31 13.74 -7.72
N ARG A 165 16.33 13.44 -6.41
CA ARG A 165 15.56 12.37 -5.78
C ARG A 165 15.21 12.74 -4.34
N TYR A 166 13.97 12.51 -3.93
CA TYR A 166 13.48 12.70 -2.57
C TYR A 166 14.13 11.68 -1.60
N ARG A 167 14.27 12.14 -0.37
CA ARG A 167 15.01 11.50 0.74
C ARG A 167 14.38 11.96 2.05
N ILE A 168 14.54 11.18 3.11
CA ILE A 168 13.88 11.45 4.39
C ILE A 168 14.19 12.83 5.00
N HIS A 169 15.40 13.37 4.77
CA HIS A 169 15.74 14.73 5.23
C HIS A 169 14.93 15.80 4.48
N HIS A 170 14.75 15.69 3.16
CA HIS A 170 13.94 16.65 2.39
C HIS A 170 12.51 16.77 2.96
N LEU A 171 11.90 15.67 3.41
CA LEU A 171 10.56 15.66 4.01
C LEU A 171 10.53 16.35 5.39
N ARG A 172 11.60 16.16 6.19
CA ARG A 172 11.80 16.89 7.46
C ARG A 172 12.03 18.38 7.20
N ASP A 173 12.79 18.74 6.17
CA ASP A 173 13.01 20.14 5.79
C ASP A 173 11.72 20.81 5.28
N MET A 174 10.84 20.05 4.62
CA MET A 174 9.50 20.52 4.25
C MET A 174 8.63 20.79 5.49
N LYS A 175 8.60 19.88 6.48
CA LYS A 175 7.96 20.15 7.80
C LYS A 175 8.54 21.42 8.44
N ASN A 176 9.87 21.56 8.49
CA ASN A 176 10.54 22.72 9.07
C ASN A 176 10.18 24.05 8.37
N ARG A 177 9.84 24.01 7.07
CA ARG A 177 9.34 25.15 6.29
C ARG A 177 7.82 25.34 6.35
N SER A 178 7.08 24.49 7.08
CA SER A 178 5.60 24.37 6.98
C SER A 178 5.08 24.06 5.57
N GLU A 179 5.93 23.49 4.71
CA GLU A 179 5.65 23.16 3.32
C GLU A 179 4.89 21.82 3.24
N LYS A 180 3.57 21.89 3.06
CA LYS A 180 2.71 20.71 2.99
C LYS A 180 2.95 19.92 1.69
N TRP A 181 2.95 18.58 1.78
CA TRP A 181 3.19 17.70 0.62
C TRP A 181 2.14 16.59 0.45
N ALA A 182 2.10 16.03 -0.76
CA ALA A 182 1.21 14.95 -1.15
C ALA A 182 1.94 13.61 -1.21
N MET A 183 1.21 12.54 -0.93
CA MET A 183 1.66 11.16 -1.03
C MET A 183 0.53 10.34 -1.68
N LEU A 184 0.87 9.40 -2.55
CA LEU A 184 -0.09 8.51 -3.19
C LEU A 184 0.37 7.07 -3.06
N THR A 185 -0.57 6.13 -3.06
CA THR A 185 -0.19 4.74 -3.31
C THR A 185 0.18 4.53 -4.78
N ALA A 186 0.98 3.52 -5.08
CA ALA A 186 1.29 3.05 -6.43
C ALA A 186 1.61 1.55 -6.39
N TYR A 187 1.32 0.82 -7.46
CA TYR A 187 1.49 -0.65 -7.50
C TYR A 187 2.06 -1.17 -8.82
N ASP A 188 2.25 -0.30 -9.82
CA ASP A 188 2.68 -0.63 -11.17
C ASP A 188 3.57 0.48 -11.77
N GLN A 189 4.22 0.17 -12.88
CA GLN A 189 5.17 1.07 -13.56
C GLN A 189 4.52 2.37 -14.05
N TYR A 190 3.44 2.30 -14.85
CA TYR A 190 2.88 3.48 -15.51
C TYR A 190 2.27 4.46 -14.50
N THR A 191 1.57 3.96 -13.48
CA THR A 191 1.08 4.78 -12.36
C THR A 191 2.23 5.50 -11.64
N ALA A 192 3.35 4.79 -11.41
CA ALA A 192 4.52 5.37 -10.74
C ALA A 192 5.22 6.44 -11.59
N GLU A 193 5.45 6.18 -12.89
CA GLU A 193 6.00 7.14 -13.85
C GLU A 193 5.18 8.43 -13.90
N ILE A 194 3.85 8.31 -14.03
CA ILE A 194 2.92 9.46 -14.10
C ILE A 194 2.99 10.29 -12.81
N PHE A 195 3.03 9.65 -11.64
CA PHE A 195 3.09 10.37 -10.36
C PHE A 195 4.48 11.00 -10.10
N ASP A 196 5.58 10.37 -10.54
CA ASP A 196 6.92 10.94 -10.45
C ASP A 196 7.08 12.18 -11.35
N GLN A 197 6.54 12.11 -12.58
CA GLN A 197 6.51 13.23 -13.53
C GLN A 197 5.63 14.38 -13.03
N ALA A 198 4.47 14.09 -12.42
CA ALA A 198 3.66 15.10 -11.73
C ALA A 198 4.41 15.75 -10.55
N GLY A 199 5.38 15.04 -9.97
CA GLY A 199 6.22 15.50 -8.87
C GLY A 199 5.67 15.14 -7.49
N ILE A 200 4.99 14.00 -7.36
CA ILE A 200 4.59 13.45 -6.07
C ILE A 200 5.86 12.97 -5.33
N PRO A 201 6.21 13.55 -4.17
CA PRO A 201 7.51 13.30 -3.51
C PRO A 201 7.65 11.91 -2.88
N VAL A 202 6.54 11.24 -2.56
CA VAL A 202 6.51 9.95 -1.86
C VAL A 202 5.44 9.05 -2.48
N LEU A 203 5.83 7.81 -2.85
CA LEU A 203 4.92 6.77 -3.30
C LEU A 203 4.89 5.60 -2.32
N LEU A 204 3.71 5.03 -2.08
CA LEU A 204 3.52 3.91 -1.17
C LEU A 204 3.02 2.66 -1.92
N VAL A 205 3.83 1.61 -1.94
CA VAL A 205 3.36 0.26 -2.28
C VAL A 205 2.77 -0.35 -1.02
N GLY A 206 1.51 0.01 -0.77
CA GLY A 206 0.82 -0.33 0.48
C GLY A 206 0.14 -1.69 0.47
N ASP A 207 -0.10 -2.26 1.65
CA ASP A 207 -0.83 -3.52 1.82
C ASP A 207 -2.29 -3.47 1.29
N SER A 208 -2.87 -2.26 1.21
CA SER A 208 -4.07 -1.90 0.44
C SER A 208 -4.10 -2.39 -1.02
N ALA A 209 -2.97 -2.85 -1.58
CA ALA A 209 -2.93 -3.67 -2.80
C ALA A 209 -3.84 -4.91 -2.72
N ALA A 210 -4.00 -5.49 -1.52
CA ALA A 210 -4.94 -6.58 -1.24
C ALA A 210 -6.33 -6.31 -1.84
N ASN A 211 -6.93 -5.17 -1.48
CA ASN A 211 -8.24 -4.79 -1.98
C ASN A 211 -8.21 -4.21 -3.40
N ASN A 212 -7.18 -3.42 -3.73
CA ASN A 212 -7.18 -2.55 -4.91
C ASN A 212 -6.41 -3.08 -6.13
N VAL A 213 -5.74 -4.24 -5.98
CA VAL A 213 -5.03 -4.97 -7.03
C VAL A 213 -5.48 -6.44 -7.05
N PHE A 214 -5.50 -7.11 -5.90
CA PHE A 214 -5.81 -8.54 -5.80
C PHE A 214 -7.29 -8.88 -5.53
N GLY A 215 -8.13 -7.87 -5.21
CA GLY A 215 -9.57 -8.05 -4.97
C GLY A 215 -9.91 -8.78 -3.67
N TYR A 216 -8.98 -8.87 -2.71
CA TYR A 216 -9.22 -9.43 -1.38
C TYR A 216 -10.16 -8.52 -0.56
N GLU A 217 -10.90 -9.12 0.38
CA GLU A 217 -11.82 -8.42 1.26
C GLU A 217 -11.11 -7.55 2.31
N THR A 218 -9.93 -7.99 2.78
CA THR A 218 -9.15 -7.35 3.86
C THR A 218 -7.65 -7.37 3.54
N THR A 219 -6.84 -6.50 4.16
CA THR A 219 -5.38 -6.46 3.92
C THR A 219 -4.63 -7.62 4.57
N LEU A 220 -5.24 -8.31 5.55
CA LEU A 220 -4.64 -9.41 6.32
C LEU A 220 -4.13 -10.59 5.46
N ARG A 221 -4.64 -10.73 4.23
CA ARG A 221 -4.31 -11.84 3.32
C ARG A 221 -3.06 -11.62 2.46
N VAL A 222 -2.59 -10.37 2.27
CA VAL A 222 -1.51 -10.11 1.31
C VAL A 222 -0.15 -10.47 1.91
N THR A 223 0.65 -11.16 1.13
CA THR A 223 1.97 -11.69 1.53
C THR A 223 3.11 -10.77 1.12
N VAL A 224 4.28 -10.99 1.71
CA VAL A 224 5.55 -10.34 1.32
C VAL A 224 5.86 -10.62 -0.16
N ASP A 225 5.58 -11.84 -0.62
CA ASP A 225 5.86 -12.28 -1.99
C ASP A 225 4.88 -11.73 -3.03
N GLU A 226 3.68 -11.31 -2.63
CA GLU A 226 2.74 -10.56 -3.49
C GLU A 226 3.11 -9.06 -3.56
N LEU A 227 3.63 -8.46 -2.48
CA LEU A 227 3.99 -7.04 -2.47
C LEU A 227 5.36 -6.75 -3.09
N ILE A 228 6.35 -7.64 -2.99
CA ILE A 228 7.70 -7.42 -3.55
C ILE A 228 7.69 -7.17 -5.08
N PRO A 229 6.93 -7.91 -5.92
CA PRO A 229 6.83 -7.63 -7.36
C PRO A 229 6.25 -6.23 -7.67
N LEU A 230 5.19 -5.82 -6.96
CA LEU A 230 4.59 -4.49 -7.10
C LEU A 230 5.58 -3.40 -6.67
N ALA A 231 6.26 -3.61 -5.55
CA ALA A 231 7.28 -2.70 -5.01
C ALA A 231 8.47 -2.55 -5.96
N ARG A 232 8.89 -3.64 -6.61
CA ARG A 232 9.94 -3.64 -7.65
C ARG A 232 9.53 -2.83 -8.88
N ALA A 233 8.30 -3.01 -9.36
CA ALA A 233 7.77 -2.25 -10.49
C ALA A 233 7.77 -0.75 -10.21
N VAL A 234 7.26 -0.33 -9.04
CA VAL A 234 7.22 1.09 -8.64
C VAL A 234 8.62 1.65 -8.38
N ALA A 235 9.52 0.92 -7.73
CA ALA A 235 10.88 1.39 -7.42
C ALA A 235 11.78 1.52 -8.67
N GLY A 236 11.60 0.66 -9.67
CA GLY A 236 12.28 0.75 -10.96
C GLY A 236 11.75 1.86 -11.88
N ALA A 237 10.51 2.31 -11.65
CA ALA A 237 9.77 3.23 -12.51
C ALA A 237 9.89 4.73 -12.15
N VAL A 238 10.61 5.08 -11.07
CA VAL A 238 10.74 6.48 -10.63
C VAL A 238 12.16 7.01 -10.65
N ASP A 239 12.31 8.23 -11.16
CA ASP A 239 13.55 9.00 -11.08
C ASP A 239 13.68 9.69 -9.72
N ARG A 240 12.57 10.29 -9.22
CA ARG A 240 12.60 11.27 -8.12
C ARG A 240 11.94 10.82 -6.83
N ALA A 241 10.85 10.07 -6.87
CA ALA A 241 10.03 9.82 -5.68
C ALA A 241 10.74 8.95 -4.62
N LEU A 242 10.41 9.19 -3.35
CA LEU A 242 10.75 8.29 -2.26
C LEU A 242 9.73 7.14 -2.23
N VAL A 243 10.08 6.00 -2.79
CA VAL A 243 9.25 4.79 -2.71
C VAL A 243 9.38 4.12 -1.34
N VAL A 244 8.24 3.95 -0.67
CA VAL A 244 8.02 3.21 0.57
C VAL A 244 7.22 1.95 0.23
N ALA A 245 7.50 0.80 0.86
CA ALA A 245 6.62 -0.37 0.82
C ALA A 245 6.13 -0.76 2.21
N ASP A 246 4.91 -1.30 2.30
CA ASP A 246 4.41 -1.86 3.56
C ASP A 246 5.06 -3.19 3.93
N LEU A 247 5.32 -3.36 5.22
CA LEU A 247 5.46 -4.68 5.82
C LEU A 247 4.03 -5.22 6.06
N PRO A 248 3.61 -6.31 5.39
CA PRO A 248 2.24 -6.82 5.51
C PRO A 248 1.99 -7.51 6.86
N PHE A 249 0.73 -7.85 7.12
CA PHE A 249 0.31 -8.52 8.36
C PHE A 249 1.11 -9.82 8.62
N GLY A 250 1.48 -10.04 9.88
CA GLY A 250 2.24 -11.21 10.33
C GLY A 250 3.72 -11.21 9.94
N SER A 251 4.23 -10.22 9.20
CA SER A 251 5.61 -10.20 8.68
C SER A 251 6.64 -9.46 9.55
N TYR A 252 6.20 -8.73 10.57
CA TYR A 252 7.07 -7.95 11.47
C TYR A 252 6.68 -8.01 12.94
N GLN A 253 5.49 -8.52 13.26
CA GLN A 253 4.87 -8.46 14.59
C GLN A 253 5.48 -9.46 15.59
N ALA A 254 6.15 -10.52 15.14
CA ALA A 254 6.64 -11.58 16.04
C ALA A 254 7.96 -11.21 16.75
N SER A 255 8.87 -10.50 16.08
CA SER A 255 10.12 -10.02 16.68
C SER A 255 10.80 -8.90 15.86
N PRO A 256 11.69 -8.11 16.48
CA PRO A 256 12.55 -7.17 15.74
C PRO A 256 13.41 -7.86 14.68
N GLU A 257 13.84 -9.10 14.91
CA GLU A 257 14.58 -9.92 13.95
C GLU A 257 13.70 -10.33 12.75
N GLN A 258 12.41 -10.60 12.95
CA GLN A 258 11.46 -10.84 11.87
C GLN A 258 11.28 -9.59 11.01
N ALA A 259 10.99 -8.45 11.64
CA ALA A 259 10.89 -7.14 10.98
C ALA A 259 12.18 -6.82 10.20
N PHE A 260 13.33 -7.03 10.86
CA PHE A 260 14.65 -7.36 10.33
C PHE A 260 14.63 -7.95 8.91
N HIS A 261 14.47 -9.27 8.84
CA HIS A 261 14.61 -10.02 7.60
C HIS A 261 13.58 -9.61 6.55
N THR A 262 12.32 -9.34 6.93
CA THR A 262 11.28 -8.89 6.00
C THR A 262 11.64 -7.55 5.35
N ALA A 263 12.07 -6.56 6.12
CA ALA A 263 12.47 -5.26 5.55
C ALA A 263 13.70 -5.39 4.65
N VAL A 264 14.68 -6.23 5.03
CA VAL A 264 15.83 -6.54 4.16
C VAL A 264 15.40 -7.15 2.83
N ARG A 265 14.35 -7.99 2.79
CA ARG A 265 13.77 -8.47 1.51
C ARG A 265 13.25 -7.31 0.66
N PHE A 266 12.41 -6.43 1.20
CA PHE A 266 11.92 -5.27 0.43
C PHE A 266 13.05 -4.36 -0.07
N MET A 267 14.01 -4.01 0.78
CA MET A 267 15.13 -3.15 0.41
C MET A 267 16.02 -3.75 -0.68
N LYS A 268 16.22 -5.09 -0.70
CA LYS A 268 17.11 -5.78 -1.67
C LYS A 268 16.41 -6.34 -2.90
N GLU A 269 15.24 -6.96 -2.74
CA GLU A 269 14.51 -7.65 -3.81
C GLU A 269 13.59 -6.69 -4.59
N ALA A 270 13.09 -5.63 -3.95
CA ALA A 270 12.26 -4.61 -4.59
C ALA A 270 13.01 -3.28 -4.81
N GLY A 271 14.08 -2.99 -4.06
CA GLY A 271 14.86 -1.76 -4.25
C GLY A 271 14.17 -0.49 -3.72
N VAL A 272 13.21 -0.64 -2.80
CA VAL A 272 12.54 0.49 -2.15
C VAL A 272 13.50 1.27 -1.24
N HIS A 273 13.12 2.48 -0.86
CA HIS A 273 13.98 3.39 -0.09
C HIS A 273 13.68 3.39 1.41
N ALA A 274 12.54 2.83 1.82
CA ALA A 274 12.00 2.84 3.16
C ALA A 274 10.88 1.78 3.29
N VAL A 275 10.52 1.44 4.54
CA VAL A 275 9.36 0.57 4.84
C VAL A 275 8.33 1.27 5.71
N LYS A 276 7.04 0.92 5.56
CA LYS A 276 5.96 1.27 6.50
C LYS A 276 5.61 0.05 7.37
N LEU A 277 5.31 0.27 8.64
CA LEU A 277 4.75 -0.74 9.55
C LEU A 277 3.72 -0.12 10.50
N GLU A 278 2.78 -0.93 10.99
CA GLU A 278 1.62 -0.47 11.76
C GLU A 278 1.69 -0.88 13.24
N GLY A 279 1.36 0.06 14.13
CA GLY A 279 1.30 -0.16 15.58
C GLY A 279 1.80 1.05 16.38
N GLY A 280 1.34 1.15 17.64
CA GLY A 280 1.81 2.13 18.62
C GLY A 280 3.09 1.69 19.34
N ARG A 281 3.19 1.95 20.66
CA ARG A 281 4.34 1.51 21.49
C ARG A 281 4.72 0.03 21.38
N THR A 282 3.79 -0.85 20.98
CA THR A 282 4.06 -2.29 20.80
C THR A 282 5.09 -2.62 19.72
N VAL A 283 5.29 -1.75 18.72
CA VAL A 283 6.23 -1.98 17.61
C VAL A 283 7.51 -1.14 17.70
N VAL A 284 7.70 -0.38 18.78
CA VAL A 284 8.92 0.40 19.04
C VAL A 284 10.20 -0.44 18.91
N PRO A 285 10.31 -1.66 19.47
CA PRO A 285 11.51 -2.50 19.31
C PRO A 285 11.83 -2.85 17.85
N MET A 286 10.80 -2.99 16.99
CA MET A 286 10.98 -3.22 15.55
C MET A 286 11.49 -1.95 14.86
N VAL A 287 10.94 -0.77 15.20
CA VAL A 287 11.39 0.52 14.67
C VAL A 287 12.84 0.81 15.06
N GLU A 288 13.21 0.60 16.33
CA GLU A 288 14.58 0.75 16.83
C GLU A 288 15.55 -0.16 16.08
N LYS A 289 15.23 -1.46 15.98
CA LYS A 289 16.06 -2.44 15.27
C LYS A 289 16.28 -2.08 13.80
N LEU A 290 15.22 -1.68 13.11
CA LEU A 290 15.26 -1.30 11.70
C LEU A 290 16.11 -0.04 11.47
N THR A 291 15.88 1.01 12.27
CA THR A 291 16.56 2.30 12.11
C THR A 291 18.04 2.21 12.50
N GLN A 292 18.39 1.47 13.56
CA GLN A 292 19.77 1.14 13.92
C GLN A 292 20.47 0.30 12.84
N SER A 293 19.73 -0.52 12.11
CA SER A 293 20.23 -1.28 10.95
C SER A 293 20.30 -0.44 9.66
N GLY A 294 20.02 0.86 9.71
CA GLY A 294 20.07 1.77 8.56
C GLY A 294 18.85 1.73 7.64
N ILE A 295 17.76 1.05 8.02
CA ILE A 295 16.52 0.96 7.24
C ILE A 295 15.56 2.08 7.69
N PRO A 296 15.17 3.02 6.81
CA PRO A 296 14.24 4.09 7.18
C PRO A 296 12.82 3.56 7.38
N VAL A 297 12.24 3.80 8.55
CA VAL A 297 10.87 3.38 8.90
C VAL A 297 9.90 4.56 8.90
N MET A 298 8.78 4.41 8.20
CA MET A 298 7.57 5.18 8.37
C MET A 298 6.64 4.42 9.32
N ALA A 299 6.26 5.00 10.44
CA ALA A 299 5.31 4.35 11.35
C ALA A 299 3.85 4.62 10.92
N HIS A 300 2.91 3.78 11.34
CA HIS A 300 1.47 4.00 11.15
C HIS A 300 0.68 3.78 12.45
N ILE A 301 -0.07 4.81 12.86
CA ILE A 301 -0.96 4.79 14.04
C ILE A 301 -2.33 5.39 13.71
N GLY A 302 -3.30 5.18 14.61
CA GLY A 302 -4.70 5.49 14.38
C GLY A 302 -5.44 4.20 14.04
N PHE A 303 -6.33 4.24 13.05
CA PHE A 303 -6.90 3.02 12.49
C PHE A 303 -5.86 2.31 11.61
N THR A 304 -5.25 1.26 12.15
CA THR A 304 -4.30 0.39 11.43
C THR A 304 -5.06 -0.79 10.81
N PRO A 305 -5.25 -0.87 9.48
CA PRO A 305 -6.04 -1.91 8.83
C PRO A 305 -5.62 -3.34 9.21
N GLN A 306 -4.33 -3.58 9.45
CA GLN A 306 -3.81 -4.89 9.88
C GLN A 306 -4.29 -5.35 11.28
N SER A 307 -5.04 -4.51 12.00
CA SER A 307 -5.68 -4.83 13.29
C SER A 307 -7.20 -4.69 13.26
N GLU A 308 -7.83 -4.70 12.08
CA GLU A 308 -9.28 -4.47 11.93
C GLU A 308 -10.17 -5.37 12.81
N HIS A 309 -9.79 -6.64 13.01
CA HIS A 309 -10.53 -7.59 13.87
C HIS A 309 -10.47 -7.20 15.35
N SER A 310 -9.33 -6.69 15.82
CA SER A 310 -9.14 -6.21 17.20
C SER A 310 -9.81 -4.85 17.43
N ILE A 311 -9.85 -3.99 16.41
CA ILE A 311 -10.47 -2.66 16.48
C ILE A 311 -12.01 -2.73 16.32
N GLY A 312 -12.52 -3.74 15.61
CA GLY A 312 -13.93 -3.92 15.27
C GLY A 312 -14.34 -3.21 13.97
N GLY A 313 -13.48 -3.26 12.96
CA GLY A 313 -13.64 -2.63 11.65
C GLY A 313 -13.30 -1.14 11.63
N TYR A 314 -13.55 -0.50 10.48
CA TYR A 314 -13.24 0.92 10.18
C TYR A 314 -13.85 1.90 11.19
N ARG A 315 -13.06 2.28 12.20
CA ARG A 315 -13.48 3.12 13.33
C ARG A 315 -12.48 4.23 13.59
N VAL A 316 -12.99 5.42 13.90
CA VAL A 316 -12.18 6.59 14.27
C VAL A 316 -11.52 6.37 15.63
N GLN A 317 -10.18 6.38 15.67
CA GLN A 317 -9.39 6.13 16.89
C GLN A 317 -9.03 7.44 17.61
N GLY A 318 -8.59 7.35 18.88
CA GLY A 318 -8.11 8.53 19.61
C GLY A 318 -9.24 9.48 20.04
N ARG A 319 -10.46 8.97 20.25
CA ARG A 319 -11.59 9.76 20.77
C ARG A 319 -11.57 9.82 22.30
N GLY A 320 -11.81 11.00 22.86
CA GLY A 320 -11.82 11.20 24.31
C GLY A 320 -10.50 10.79 24.94
N ASP A 321 -10.56 10.00 26.01
CA ASP A 321 -9.39 9.59 26.80
C ASP A 321 -8.33 8.81 25.99
N GLN A 322 -8.71 8.22 24.84
CA GLN A 322 -7.77 7.56 23.92
C GLN A 322 -6.78 8.53 23.25
N ALA A 323 -7.09 9.83 23.19
CA ALA A 323 -6.24 10.82 22.51
C ALA A 323 -4.83 10.90 23.11
N ALA A 324 -4.71 10.79 24.44
CA ALA A 324 -3.42 10.82 25.13
C ALA A 324 -2.54 9.62 24.74
N GLY A 325 -3.11 8.41 24.72
CA GLY A 325 -2.37 7.20 24.34
C GLY A 325 -1.83 7.24 22.91
N LEU A 326 -2.59 7.83 21.98
CA LEU A 326 -2.17 8.01 20.59
C LEU A 326 -1.08 9.08 20.43
N ILE A 327 -1.07 10.11 21.29
CA ILE A 327 0.01 11.11 21.36
C ILE A 327 1.30 10.47 21.90
N ASP A 328 1.22 9.69 22.98
CA ASP A 328 2.36 8.95 23.52
C ASP A 328 2.96 7.99 22.48
N ASP A 329 2.11 7.25 21.75
CA ASP A 329 2.54 6.32 20.71
C ASP A 329 3.30 7.06 19.59
N ALA A 330 2.79 8.20 19.13
CA ALA A 330 3.46 9.03 18.13
C ALA A 330 4.84 9.53 18.59
N ILE A 331 4.96 9.91 19.87
CA ILE A 331 6.23 10.37 20.47
C ILE A 331 7.21 9.19 20.56
N ALA A 332 6.80 8.05 21.13
CA ALA A 332 7.65 6.88 21.27
C ALA A 332 8.18 6.35 19.93
N LEU A 333 7.35 6.38 18.87
CA LEU A 333 7.78 5.99 17.52
C LEU A 333 8.77 6.99 16.89
N ALA A 334 8.65 8.28 17.20
CA ALA A 334 9.61 9.30 16.77
C ALA A 334 10.95 9.18 17.52
N GLU A 335 10.90 8.88 18.83
CA GLU A 335 12.08 8.62 19.66
C GLU A 335 12.81 7.32 19.26
N ALA A 336 12.05 6.29 18.87
CA ALA A 336 12.55 5.04 18.27
C ALA A 336 13.21 5.22 16.88
N GLY A 337 13.17 6.43 16.32
CA GLY A 337 13.87 6.79 15.08
C GLY A 337 13.04 6.71 13.79
N ALA A 338 11.73 6.50 13.84
CA ALA A 338 10.89 6.57 12.65
C ALA A 338 11.06 7.94 11.97
N PHE A 339 11.21 7.99 10.65
CA PHE A 339 11.48 9.26 9.96
C PHE A 339 10.21 10.10 9.73
N SER A 340 9.03 9.47 9.80
CA SER A 340 7.69 10.06 9.66
C SER A 340 6.62 9.11 10.21
N VAL A 341 5.41 9.62 10.46
CA VAL A 341 4.28 8.83 10.99
C VAL A 341 2.98 9.12 10.24
N VAL A 342 2.32 8.06 9.76
CA VAL A 342 0.97 8.11 9.19
C VAL A 342 -0.06 8.13 10.33
N LEU A 343 -1.09 8.97 10.18
CA LEU A 343 -2.23 9.10 11.07
C LEU A 343 -3.51 8.77 10.27
N GLU A 344 -4.12 7.60 10.51
CA GLU A 344 -5.35 7.19 9.82
C GLU A 344 -6.60 7.27 10.71
N MET A 345 -7.68 7.85 10.18
CA MET A 345 -8.98 8.02 10.84
C MET A 345 -8.88 8.61 12.27
N VAL A 346 -8.03 9.62 12.46
CA VAL A 346 -7.84 10.34 13.74
C VAL A 346 -8.64 11.65 13.77
N PRO A 347 -9.23 12.09 14.91
CA PRO A 347 -9.77 13.44 15.06
C PRO A 347 -8.73 14.52 14.69
N GLY A 348 -9.15 15.52 13.91
CA GLY A 348 -8.22 16.50 13.32
C GLY A 348 -7.51 17.39 14.35
N ASP A 349 -8.14 17.62 15.51
CA ASP A 349 -7.58 18.29 16.68
C ASP A 349 -6.48 17.45 17.35
N VAL A 350 -6.71 16.14 17.53
CA VAL A 350 -5.71 15.19 18.04
C VAL A 350 -4.54 15.06 17.06
N ALA A 351 -4.82 14.94 15.76
CA ALA A 351 -3.79 14.90 14.73
C ALA A 351 -2.97 16.20 14.63
N ALA A 352 -3.61 17.36 14.80
CA ALA A 352 -2.91 18.65 14.89
C ALA A 352 -2.02 18.72 16.14
N GLU A 353 -2.44 18.17 17.28
CA GLU A 353 -1.63 18.13 18.51
C GLU A 353 -0.43 17.19 18.38
N ILE A 354 -0.62 15.99 17.81
CA ILE A 354 0.48 15.07 17.45
C ILE A 354 1.49 15.79 16.55
N THR A 355 1.02 16.46 15.50
CA THR A 355 1.86 17.14 14.50
C THR A 355 2.75 18.23 15.09
N LYS A 356 2.29 18.92 16.16
CA LYS A 356 3.09 19.91 16.92
C LYS A 356 4.14 19.26 17.81
N ARG A 357 3.85 18.08 18.39
CA ARG A 357 4.71 17.44 19.40
C ARG A 357 5.84 16.61 18.79
N VAL A 358 5.61 15.95 17.66
CA VAL A 358 6.64 15.13 17.01
C VAL A 358 7.47 15.96 16.02
N THR A 359 8.79 15.80 16.06
CA THR A 359 9.75 16.51 15.18
C THR A 359 9.79 15.93 13.75
N ILE A 360 9.14 14.80 13.54
CA ILE A 360 9.03 14.08 12.26
C ILE A 360 7.76 14.49 11.49
N PRO A 361 7.72 14.40 10.15
CA PRO A 361 6.52 14.71 9.38
C PRO A 361 5.35 13.77 9.74
N THR A 362 4.16 14.33 9.90
CA THR A 362 2.91 13.56 10.00
C THR A 362 2.22 13.47 8.64
N ILE A 363 1.70 12.31 8.27
CA ILE A 363 0.94 12.11 7.03
C ILE A 363 -0.50 11.74 7.40
N GLY A 364 -1.47 12.57 7.02
CA GLY A 364 -2.87 12.31 7.33
C GLY A 364 -3.59 11.50 6.25
N ILE A 365 -4.44 10.56 6.67
CA ILE A 365 -5.52 10.00 5.84
C ILE A 365 -6.80 9.95 6.68
N GLY A 366 -7.70 10.89 6.39
CA GLY A 366 -8.86 11.16 7.26
C GLY A 366 -8.52 11.80 8.62
N ALA A 367 -7.30 12.27 8.81
CA ALA A 367 -6.81 12.90 10.05
C ALA A 367 -6.88 14.44 10.07
N GLY A 368 -7.82 15.03 9.33
CA GLY A 368 -7.89 16.48 9.14
C GLY A 368 -6.79 17.04 8.24
N ARG A 369 -6.66 18.37 8.18
CA ARG A 369 -5.79 19.08 7.21
C ARG A 369 -4.42 19.48 7.77
N ASP A 370 -4.27 19.49 9.10
CA ASP A 370 -3.20 20.22 9.76
C ASP A 370 -1.91 19.38 9.92
N THR A 371 -1.96 18.08 9.59
CA THR A 371 -0.80 17.19 9.38
C THR A 371 0.14 17.71 8.29
N ASP A 372 1.42 17.33 8.32
CA ASP A 372 2.44 17.85 7.38
C ASP A 372 2.26 17.38 5.94
N ALA A 373 1.63 16.23 5.75
CA ALA A 373 1.26 15.69 4.45
C ALA A 373 -0.13 15.05 4.47
N GLN A 374 -0.58 14.63 3.29
CA GLN A 374 -1.79 13.84 3.09
C GLN A 374 -1.47 12.63 2.20
N VAL A 375 -2.03 11.45 2.51
CA VAL A 375 -1.98 10.26 1.67
C VAL A 375 -3.39 9.80 1.26
N LEU A 376 -3.52 9.30 0.03
CA LEU A 376 -4.71 8.61 -0.45
C LEU A 376 -4.33 7.38 -1.27
N VAL A 377 -5.18 6.36 -1.22
CA VAL A 377 -5.19 5.26 -2.19
C VAL A 377 -5.49 5.86 -3.58
N TRP A 378 -4.62 5.64 -4.56
CA TRP A 378 -4.73 6.36 -5.83
C TRP A 378 -6.00 6.00 -6.61
N GLN A 379 -6.47 4.76 -6.52
CA GLN A 379 -7.72 4.30 -7.13
C GLN A 379 -8.95 5.04 -6.59
N ASP A 380 -8.92 5.47 -5.32
CA ASP A 380 -10.00 6.25 -4.71
C ASP A 380 -9.91 7.72 -5.11
N MET A 381 -8.69 8.27 -5.07
CA MET A 381 -8.38 9.63 -5.51
C MET A 381 -8.77 9.86 -6.97
N ALA A 382 -8.45 8.92 -7.86
CA ALA A 382 -8.69 9.02 -9.30
C ALA A 382 -10.05 8.45 -9.78
N GLY A 383 -10.91 7.99 -8.86
CA GLY A 383 -12.26 7.52 -9.20
C GLY A 383 -12.31 6.17 -9.93
N MET A 384 -11.32 5.30 -9.70
CA MET A 384 -11.29 3.95 -10.24
C MET A 384 -12.17 2.97 -9.41
N ARG A 385 -12.31 3.15 -8.09
CA ARG A 385 -13.23 2.33 -7.27
C ARG A 385 -14.69 2.77 -7.46
N SER A 386 -15.61 1.81 -7.56
CA SER A 386 -17.06 2.02 -7.61
C SER A 386 -17.70 2.01 -6.21
N GLY A 387 -18.91 2.59 -6.10
CA GLY A 387 -19.70 2.61 -4.85
C GLY A 387 -19.44 3.82 -3.96
N THR A 388 -19.87 3.75 -2.71
CA THR A 388 -19.75 4.85 -1.74
C THR A 388 -18.31 4.98 -1.24
N MET A 389 -17.67 6.11 -1.52
CA MET A 389 -16.31 6.39 -1.02
C MET A 389 -16.31 6.73 0.49
N PRO A 390 -15.24 6.40 1.24
CA PRO A 390 -15.05 6.88 2.61
C PRO A 390 -15.10 8.41 2.69
N ARG A 391 -15.63 8.96 3.78
CA ARG A 391 -15.87 10.42 3.95
C ARG A 391 -14.61 11.30 3.86
N PHE A 392 -13.42 10.73 3.97
CA PHE A 392 -12.15 11.43 3.83
C PHE A 392 -11.59 11.44 2.39
N VAL A 393 -12.14 10.63 1.49
CA VAL A 393 -11.73 10.60 0.08
C VAL A 393 -12.38 11.76 -0.66
N LYS A 394 -11.55 12.56 -1.32
CA LYS A 394 -12.00 13.42 -2.44
C LYS A 394 -11.64 12.73 -3.75
N ARG A 395 -12.63 12.56 -4.62
CA ARG A 395 -12.46 12.13 -6.01
C ARG A 395 -12.01 13.33 -6.87
N TYR A 396 -10.93 13.17 -7.62
CA TYR A 396 -10.34 14.20 -8.51
C TYR A 396 -10.56 13.90 -10.01
N ALA A 397 -10.81 12.64 -10.37
CA ALA A 397 -11.08 12.20 -11.74
C ALA A 397 -12.15 11.09 -11.77
N ASP A 398 -12.57 10.66 -12.96
CA ASP A 398 -13.44 9.49 -13.17
C ASP A 398 -12.76 8.52 -14.14
N LEU A 399 -11.63 7.94 -13.72
CA LEU A 399 -10.89 6.99 -14.56
C LEU A 399 -11.70 5.73 -14.87
N ARG A 400 -12.65 5.33 -14.00
CA ARG A 400 -13.59 4.25 -14.29
C ARG A 400 -14.46 4.58 -15.51
N GLY A 401 -15.07 5.76 -15.54
CA GLY A 401 -15.88 6.22 -16.68
C GLY A 401 -15.08 6.29 -17.98
N ILE A 402 -13.87 6.84 -17.93
CA ILE A 402 -12.96 6.95 -19.08
C ILE A 402 -12.57 5.55 -19.60
N LEU A 403 -12.10 4.65 -18.73
CA LEU A 403 -11.69 3.30 -19.12
C LEU A 403 -12.86 2.45 -19.64
N THR A 404 -14.04 2.59 -19.02
CA THR A 404 -15.27 1.94 -19.51
C THR A 404 -15.61 2.41 -20.92
N SER A 405 -15.56 3.73 -21.15
CA SER A 405 -15.86 4.32 -22.46
C SER A 405 -14.89 3.84 -23.53
N ALA A 406 -13.58 3.86 -23.25
CA ALA A 406 -12.55 3.37 -24.16
C ALA A 406 -12.74 1.90 -24.52
N ALA A 407 -13.00 1.04 -23.52
CA ALA A 407 -13.25 -0.39 -23.75
C ALA A 407 -14.51 -0.66 -24.57
N THR A 408 -15.60 0.09 -24.34
CA THR A 408 -16.85 -0.06 -25.12
C THR A 408 -16.72 0.46 -26.55
N THR A 409 -16.00 1.56 -26.76
CA THR A 409 -15.73 2.09 -28.11
C THR A 409 -14.89 1.11 -28.91
N TYR A 410 -13.76 0.64 -28.36
CA TYR A 410 -12.92 -0.38 -28.99
C TYR A 410 -13.71 -1.65 -29.36
N ALA A 411 -14.54 -2.16 -28.45
CA ALA A 411 -15.39 -3.32 -28.73
C ALA A 411 -16.41 -3.06 -29.86
N ALA A 412 -16.97 -1.85 -29.96
CA ALA A 412 -17.90 -1.48 -31.02
C ALA A 412 -17.21 -1.29 -32.38
N GLU A 413 -16.00 -0.72 -32.40
CA GLU A 413 -15.19 -0.55 -33.63
C GLU A 413 -14.72 -1.90 -34.18
N VAL A 414 -14.29 -2.82 -33.31
CA VAL A 414 -14.00 -4.22 -33.69
C VAL A 414 -15.25 -4.93 -34.20
N ALA A 415 -16.39 -4.83 -33.49
CA ALA A 415 -17.62 -5.52 -33.88
C ALA A 415 -18.26 -4.98 -35.17
N SER A 416 -17.95 -3.75 -35.58
CA SER A 416 -18.41 -3.15 -36.84
C SER A 416 -17.40 -3.26 -37.99
N GLY A 417 -16.19 -3.74 -37.73
CA GLY A 417 -15.09 -3.76 -38.71
C GLY A 417 -14.51 -2.37 -39.01
N ALA A 418 -14.74 -1.38 -38.13
CA ALA A 418 -14.10 -0.07 -38.21
C ALA A 418 -12.66 -0.08 -37.66
N PHE A 419 -12.33 -1.06 -36.82
CA PHE A 419 -10.96 -1.36 -36.39
C PHE A 419 -10.63 -2.85 -36.64
N PRO A 420 -9.42 -3.21 -37.13
CA PRO A 420 -8.35 -2.31 -37.58
C PRO A 420 -8.69 -1.61 -38.92
N THR A 421 -8.04 -0.48 -39.17
CA THR A 421 -8.00 0.17 -40.49
C THR A 421 -6.73 -0.24 -41.26
N ASP A 422 -6.62 0.15 -42.53
CA ASP A 422 -5.41 -0.07 -43.35
C ASP A 422 -4.13 0.47 -42.68
N GLU A 423 -4.21 1.59 -41.94
CA GLU A 423 -3.09 2.17 -41.17
C GLU A 423 -2.60 1.26 -40.03
N HIS A 424 -3.45 0.34 -39.56
CA HIS A 424 -3.19 -0.60 -38.48
C HIS A 424 -2.89 -2.02 -39.01
N THR A 425 -2.58 -2.15 -40.31
CA THR A 425 -2.37 -3.42 -41.02
C THR A 425 -1.01 -3.42 -41.74
N PHE A 426 -0.46 -4.61 -42.06
CA PHE A 426 0.87 -4.82 -42.65
C PHE A 426 0.83 -5.72 -43.90
#